data_AF-A0AAN6N972-F1
#
_entry.id   AF-A0AAN6N972-F1
#
_cell.length_a   1.000
_cell.length_b   1.000
_cell.length_c   1.000
_cell.angle_alpha   90.00
_cell.angle_beta   90.00
_cell.angle_gamma   90.00
#
_symmetry.space_group_name_H-M   'P 1'
#
loop_
_entity.id
_entity.type
_entity.pdbx_description
1 polymer ?
#
loop_
_entity_poly.entity_id
_entity_poly.type
_entity_poly.pdbx_seq_one_letter_code
_entity_poly.pdbx_strand_id
1 'polypeptide(L)'
;MAPRSTRKKAVEEAPMEEEPTSHQPTAEDEDASMADADVDQEDGEEANPEDEEEEEDEEVQRVRILPGSTPTAASFEFLEEGHTLGNALRYIVMQNPDVEFCAYAIPHPSEAKMNVRIQTYEGTTAIQALEKGLRDLQELCDVVTDKFTVARDEFSNRMAA
;
A
#
# COMPACT_ATOMS: atom_id res chain seq x y z
N MET A 1 -33.15 -19.67 39.89
CA MET A 1 -32.34 -19.60 41.13
C MET A 1 -32.33 -20.99 41.77
N ALA A 2 -31.30 -21.78 41.48
CA ALA A 2 -30.94 -23.07 42.10
C ALA A 2 -29.49 -23.39 41.66
N PRO A 3 -28.67 -24.10 42.45
CA PRO A 3 -27.40 -23.55 42.91
C PRO A 3 -26.13 -24.11 42.26
N ARG A 4 -25.07 -23.30 42.38
CA ARG A 4 -23.66 -23.59 42.06
C ARG A 4 -23.14 -24.69 42.99
N SER A 5 -22.61 -25.78 42.43
CA SER A 5 -21.88 -26.81 43.18
C SER A 5 -20.54 -27.09 42.50
N THR A 6 -19.47 -26.71 43.19
CA THR A 6 -18.07 -26.91 42.85
C THR A 6 -17.68 -28.39 42.87
N ARG A 7 -16.98 -28.86 41.82
CA ARG A 7 -16.13 -30.05 41.92
C ARG A 7 -14.81 -29.79 41.21
N LYS A 8 -13.78 -29.52 42.00
CA LYS A 8 -12.37 -29.53 41.60
C LYS A 8 -12.03 -30.94 41.10
N LYS A 9 -11.36 -31.05 39.96
CA LYS A 9 -10.58 -32.24 39.60
C LYS A 9 -9.17 -31.77 39.27
N ALA A 10 -8.24 -32.17 40.14
CA ALA A 10 -6.82 -32.00 39.95
C ALA A 10 -6.38 -32.79 38.72
N VAL A 11 -5.50 -32.20 37.92
CA VAL A 11 -4.65 -32.94 36.98
C VAL A 11 -3.23 -32.73 37.49
N GLU A 12 -2.62 -33.84 37.86
CA GLU A 12 -1.29 -34.02 38.43
C GLU A 12 -0.26 -33.98 37.28
N GLU A 13 0.77 -33.14 37.43
CA GLU A 13 1.90 -33.07 36.52
C GLU A 13 2.83 -34.28 36.71
N ALA A 14 3.34 -34.83 35.60
CA ALA A 14 4.45 -35.77 35.58
C ALA A 14 5.47 -35.35 34.49
N PRO A 15 6.79 -35.60 34.69
CA PRO A 15 7.86 -34.81 34.09
C PRO A 15 8.55 -35.42 32.85
N MET A 16 9.25 -34.53 32.12
CA MET A 16 10.41 -34.67 31.20
C MET A 16 10.85 -36.05 30.71
N GLU A 17 11.03 -36.19 29.38
CA GLU A 17 12.27 -36.66 28.75
C GLU A 17 12.49 -35.94 27.40
N GLU A 18 13.69 -35.36 27.21
CA GLU A 18 14.19 -34.70 25.99
C GLU A 18 14.69 -35.73 24.97
N GLU A 19 14.52 -35.46 23.67
CA GLU A 19 15.31 -36.09 22.60
C GLU A 19 16.00 -35.04 21.70
N PRO A 20 17.20 -35.36 21.16
CA PRO A 20 18.33 -34.43 21.11
C PRO A 20 18.44 -33.58 19.84
N THR A 21 18.95 -32.37 20.01
CA THR A 21 19.35 -31.41 18.98
C THR A 21 20.65 -31.86 18.29
N SER A 22 20.64 -32.01 16.97
CA SER A 22 21.84 -32.36 16.18
C SER A 22 22.52 -31.13 15.57
N HIS A 23 23.73 -30.88 16.07
CA HIS A 23 24.92 -30.37 15.37
C HIS A 23 25.03 -28.88 14.99
N GLN A 24 25.73 -28.15 15.86
CA GLN A 24 26.70 -27.11 15.51
C GLN A 24 28.03 -27.53 16.16
N PRO A 25 29.18 -27.60 15.45
CA PRO A 25 30.46 -27.81 16.10
C PRO A 25 31.09 -26.46 16.45
N THR A 26 31.46 -26.32 17.72
CA THR A 26 32.41 -25.34 18.26
C THR A 26 33.70 -26.06 18.63
N ALA A 27 34.86 -25.52 18.25
CA ALA A 27 36.17 -25.66 18.93
C ALA A 27 37.18 -24.80 18.12
N GLU A 28 37.68 -23.68 18.65
CA GLU A 28 38.90 -23.55 19.47
C GLU A 28 40.17 -23.27 18.63
N ASP A 29 40.94 -22.32 19.14
CA ASP A 29 42.18 -21.71 18.67
C ASP A 29 43.22 -22.65 18.05
N GLU A 30 43.82 -22.22 16.93
CA GLU A 30 45.24 -22.47 16.65
C GLU A 30 45.91 -21.19 16.12
N ASP A 31 46.82 -20.68 16.94
CA ASP A 31 47.80 -19.62 16.67
C ASP A 31 48.81 -20.09 15.61
N ALA A 32 48.93 -19.34 14.52
CA ALA A 32 50.02 -19.49 13.56
C ALA A 32 50.47 -18.11 13.04
N SER A 33 51.41 -17.52 13.77
CA SER A 33 52.27 -16.43 13.31
C SER A 33 53.12 -16.84 12.10
N MET A 34 53.20 -16.01 11.07
CA MET A 34 54.30 -15.81 10.10
C MET A 34 53.75 -14.97 8.92
N ALA A 35 54.38 -13.96 8.35
CA ALA A 35 55.57 -13.18 8.65
C ALA A 35 55.48 -11.94 7.73
N ASP A 36 56.03 -10.81 8.17
CA ASP A 36 56.17 -9.59 7.37
C ASP A 36 56.89 -9.86 6.03
N ALA A 37 56.32 -9.36 4.95
CA ALA A 37 57.01 -9.11 3.69
C ALA A 37 56.42 -7.85 3.05
N ASP A 38 56.98 -6.70 3.43
CA ASP A 38 56.91 -5.47 2.65
C ASP A 38 57.53 -5.69 1.26
N VAL A 39 56.73 -5.49 0.20
CA VAL A 39 57.23 -5.02 -1.10
C VAL A 39 56.34 -3.88 -1.56
N ASP A 40 56.90 -2.70 -1.38
CA ASP A 40 56.56 -1.40 -1.95
C ASP A 40 56.59 -1.46 -3.49
N GLN A 41 55.48 -1.15 -4.17
CA GLN A 41 55.48 -0.49 -5.48
C GLN A 41 54.09 0.07 -5.79
N GLU A 42 54.00 1.39 -5.78
CA GLU A 42 52.88 2.21 -6.24
C GLU A 42 52.50 1.90 -7.70
N ASP A 43 51.22 1.68 -7.98
CA ASP A 43 50.60 2.10 -9.24
C ASP A 43 49.11 2.36 -8.96
N GLY A 44 48.65 3.54 -9.38
CA GLY A 44 47.31 4.03 -9.11
C GLY A 44 46.28 3.40 -10.02
N GLU A 45 45.19 2.91 -9.44
CA GLU A 45 43.94 2.73 -10.17
C GLU A 45 42.92 3.71 -9.62
N GLU A 46 42.61 4.67 -10.48
CA GLU A 46 41.62 5.70 -10.28
C GLU A 46 40.29 5.08 -9.87
N ALA A 47 39.66 5.67 -8.86
CA ALA A 47 38.26 5.49 -8.59
C ALA A 47 37.48 5.75 -9.89
N ASN A 48 36.69 4.78 -10.32
CA ASN A 48 35.66 4.98 -11.34
C ASN A 48 34.34 5.25 -10.59
N PRO A 49 33.86 6.49 -10.45
CA PRO A 49 32.60 6.78 -9.80
C PRO A 49 31.54 7.01 -10.87
N GLU A 50 31.20 6.00 -11.67
CA GLU A 50 30.22 6.20 -12.75
C GLU A 50 29.63 4.84 -13.17
N ASP A 51 28.87 4.24 -12.27
CA ASP A 51 27.77 3.33 -12.59
C ASP A 51 26.69 3.57 -11.53
N GLU A 52 26.18 4.81 -11.49
CA GLU A 52 24.82 5.03 -11.01
C GLU A 52 23.92 4.39 -12.08
N GLU A 53 23.57 3.12 -11.90
CA GLU A 53 22.49 2.49 -12.66
C GLU A 53 21.25 3.34 -12.40
N GLU A 54 20.87 4.18 -13.37
CA GLU A 54 19.56 4.79 -13.41
C GLU A 54 18.56 3.63 -13.50
N GLU A 55 18.02 3.20 -12.35
CA GLU A 55 16.87 2.31 -12.31
C GLU A 55 15.76 3.04 -13.07
N GLU A 56 15.54 2.66 -14.33
CA GLU A 56 14.39 3.10 -15.12
C GLU A 56 13.16 2.63 -14.34
N ASP A 57 12.57 3.52 -13.53
CA ASP A 57 11.29 3.29 -12.86
C ASP A 57 10.24 3.01 -13.94
N GLU A 58 10.03 1.72 -14.27
CA GLU A 58 8.99 1.30 -15.20
C GLU A 58 7.65 1.85 -14.67
N GLU A 59 7.02 2.76 -15.41
CA GLU A 59 5.73 3.34 -15.01
C GLU A 59 4.66 2.23 -14.97
N VAL A 60 4.50 1.63 -13.80
CA VAL A 60 3.56 0.52 -13.60
C VAL A 60 2.16 1.02 -13.91
N GLN A 61 1.52 0.47 -14.94
CA GLN A 61 0.15 0.85 -15.28
C GLN A 61 -0.82 0.47 -14.14
N ARG A 62 -1.17 1.46 -13.32
CA ARG A 62 -2.00 1.31 -12.12
C ARG A 62 -3.49 1.08 -12.39
N VAL A 63 -3.96 1.36 -13.61
CA VAL A 63 -5.37 1.23 -14.00
C VAL A 63 -5.52 0.34 -15.23
N ARG A 64 -6.35 -0.69 -15.12
CA ARG A 64 -6.65 -1.65 -16.19
C ARG A 64 -8.15 -1.72 -16.43
N ILE A 65 -8.55 -1.90 -17.69
CA ILE A 65 -9.95 -2.13 -18.05
C ILE A 65 -10.19 -3.64 -18.09
N LEU A 66 -11.15 -4.13 -17.32
CA LEU A 66 -11.51 -5.55 -17.29
C LEU A 66 -12.30 -5.94 -18.55
N PRO A 67 -12.17 -7.21 -19.01
CA PRO A 67 -12.89 -7.69 -20.18
C PRO A 67 -14.41 -7.63 -19.98
N GLY A 68 -15.14 -7.31 -21.06
CA GLY A 68 -16.60 -7.13 -21.02
C GLY A 68 -17.04 -5.67 -20.79
N SER A 69 -16.15 -4.71 -21.01
CA SER A 69 -16.47 -3.29 -21.07
C SER A 69 -17.18 -2.93 -22.39
N THR A 70 -18.32 -2.27 -22.29
CA THR A 70 -18.97 -1.55 -23.38
C THR A 70 -18.68 -0.04 -23.25
N PRO A 71 -18.92 0.77 -24.28
CA PRO A 71 -18.69 2.22 -24.21
C PRO A 71 -19.45 2.91 -23.07
N THR A 72 -20.65 2.42 -22.75
CA THR A 72 -21.53 2.96 -21.70
C THR A 72 -21.40 2.22 -20.36
N ALA A 73 -20.78 1.05 -20.32
CA ALA A 73 -20.61 0.28 -19.09
C ALA A 73 -19.23 -0.40 -19.05
N ALA A 74 -18.33 0.10 -18.19
CA ALA A 74 -16.98 -0.43 -18.05
C ALA A 74 -16.67 -0.80 -16.60
N SER A 75 -15.74 -1.74 -16.43
CA SER A 75 -15.16 -2.09 -15.12
C SER A 75 -13.67 -1.80 -15.15
N PHE A 76 -13.21 -1.05 -14.16
CA PHE A 76 -11.84 -0.62 -14.01
C PHE A 76 -11.24 -1.31 -12.80
N GLU A 77 -10.04 -1.87 -12.96
CA GLU A 77 -9.22 -2.43 -11.89
C GLU A 77 -8.13 -1.42 -11.55
N PHE A 78 -8.08 -1.01 -10.29
CA PHE A 78 -7.03 -0.18 -9.71
C PHE A 78 -6.10 -1.06 -8.90
N LEU A 79 -4.81 -0.98 -9.18
CA LEU A 79 -3.75 -1.63 -8.42
C LEU A 79 -3.30 -0.73 -7.27
N GLU A 80 -3.01 -1.34 -6.13
CA GLU A 80 -2.52 -0.69 -4.90
C GLU A 80 -3.49 0.34 -4.30
N GLU A 81 -4.77 0.25 -4.65
CA GLU A 81 -5.82 1.15 -4.17
C GLU A 81 -6.92 0.40 -3.39
N GLY A 82 -7.66 1.13 -2.57
CA GLY A 82 -8.68 0.54 -1.69
C GLY A 82 -9.83 1.49 -1.34
N HIS A 83 -10.46 1.28 -0.18
CA HIS A 83 -11.66 2.00 0.25
C HIS A 83 -11.51 3.53 0.28
N THR A 84 -10.31 4.03 0.55
CA THR A 84 -10.02 5.47 0.60
C THR A 84 -10.34 6.13 -0.74
N LEU A 85 -9.71 5.69 -1.82
CA LEU A 85 -9.99 6.21 -3.16
C LEU A 85 -11.36 5.74 -3.66
N GLY A 86 -11.71 4.47 -3.43
CA GLY A 86 -12.95 3.88 -3.92
C GLY A 86 -14.21 4.58 -3.44
N ASN A 87 -14.30 4.84 -2.13
CA ASN A 87 -15.46 5.50 -1.56
C ASN A 87 -15.58 6.96 -2.01
N ALA A 88 -14.46 7.68 -2.06
CA ALA A 88 -14.42 9.06 -2.53
C ALA A 88 -14.83 9.14 -4.01
N LEU A 89 -14.21 8.34 -4.87
CA LEU A 89 -14.49 8.30 -6.29
C LEU A 89 -15.93 7.88 -6.58
N ARG A 90 -16.45 6.86 -5.90
CA ARG A 90 -17.84 6.45 -6.02
C ARG A 90 -18.78 7.62 -5.74
N TYR A 91 -18.54 8.36 -4.66
CA TYR A 91 -19.39 9.49 -4.29
C TYR A 91 -19.38 10.57 -5.37
N ILE A 92 -18.20 11.01 -5.82
CA ILE A 92 -18.06 12.07 -6.83
C ILE A 92 -18.67 11.67 -8.17
N VAL A 93 -18.37 10.47 -8.66
CA VAL A 93 -18.88 9.98 -9.95
C VAL A 93 -20.40 9.89 -9.94
N MET A 94 -21.01 9.50 -8.80
CA MET A 94 -22.45 9.39 -8.67
C MET A 94 -23.18 10.75 -8.61
N GLN A 95 -22.45 11.86 -8.41
CA GLN A 95 -23.02 13.21 -8.51
C GLN A 95 -23.15 13.69 -9.96
N ASN A 96 -22.50 13.01 -10.92
CA ASN A 96 -22.66 13.33 -12.32
C ASN A 96 -24.03 12.82 -12.82
N PRO A 97 -24.94 13.68 -13.34
CA PRO A 97 -26.24 13.26 -13.84
C PRO A 97 -26.16 12.29 -15.03
N ASP A 98 -25.02 12.27 -15.74
CA ASP A 98 -24.79 11.39 -16.89
C ASP A 98 -24.42 9.95 -16.47
N VAL A 99 -24.23 9.70 -15.16
CA VAL A 99 -23.93 8.39 -14.61
C VAL A 99 -25.20 7.78 -14.02
N GLU A 100 -25.54 6.58 -14.47
CA GLU A 100 -26.66 5.80 -13.95
C GLU A 100 -26.25 5.01 -12.70
N PHE A 101 -25.08 4.38 -12.77
CA PHE A 101 -24.61 3.48 -11.73
C PHE A 101 -23.11 3.59 -11.52
N CYS A 102 -22.70 3.70 -10.26
CA CYS A 102 -21.30 3.59 -9.86
C CYS A 102 -21.19 2.77 -8.57
N ALA A 103 -20.35 1.74 -8.61
CA ALA A 103 -20.03 0.94 -7.44
C ALA A 103 -18.57 0.52 -7.47
N TYR A 104 -17.99 0.33 -6.28
CA TYR A 104 -16.67 -0.26 -6.13
C TYR A 104 -16.76 -1.48 -5.21
N ALA A 105 -15.85 -2.43 -5.42
CA ALA A 105 -15.71 -3.61 -4.60
C ALA A 105 -14.23 -4.01 -4.50
N ILE A 106 -13.82 -4.43 -3.31
CA ILE A 106 -12.54 -5.09 -3.10
C ILE A 106 -12.81 -6.59 -3.18
N PRO A 107 -12.25 -7.32 -4.16
CA PRO A 107 -12.54 -8.74 -4.34
C PRO A 107 -12.09 -9.57 -3.13
N HIS A 108 -10.96 -9.22 -2.52
CA HIS A 108 -10.44 -9.85 -1.32
C HIS A 108 -9.57 -8.87 -0.52
N PRO A 109 -9.71 -8.75 0.82
CA PRO A 109 -9.00 -7.75 1.63
C PRO A 109 -7.47 -7.94 1.67
N SER A 110 -6.97 -9.14 1.36
CA SER A 110 -5.53 -9.42 1.28
C SER A 110 -4.89 -9.04 -0.05
N GLU A 111 -5.68 -8.68 -1.06
CA GLU A 111 -5.18 -8.18 -2.33
C GLU A 111 -5.35 -6.66 -2.38
N ALA A 112 -4.28 -5.93 -2.67
CA ALA A 112 -4.33 -4.48 -2.88
C ALA A 112 -4.87 -4.17 -4.28
N LYS A 113 -6.11 -4.58 -4.54
CA LYS A 113 -6.82 -4.36 -5.81
C LYS A 113 -8.23 -3.91 -5.53
N MET A 114 -8.70 -2.97 -6.33
CA MET A 114 -10.05 -2.45 -6.25
C MET A 114 -10.70 -2.41 -7.62
N ASN A 115 -11.93 -2.92 -7.71
CA ASN A 115 -12.71 -2.90 -8.94
C ASN A 115 -13.79 -1.82 -8.85
N VAL A 116 -13.88 -0.97 -9.87
CA VAL A 116 -14.91 0.08 -10.00
C VAL A 116 -15.73 -0.18 -11.25
N ARG A 117 -17.04 -0.32 -11.10
CA ARG A 117 -18.01 -0.49 -12.19
C ARG A 117 -18.76 0.81 -12.39
N ILE A 118 -18.69 1.37 -13.60
CA ILE A 118 -19.42 2.58 -13.99
C ILE A 118 -20.36 2.24 -15.14
N GLN A 119 -21.60 2.68 -15.05
CA GLN A 119 -22.60 2.64 -16.12
C GLN A 119 -23.13 4.06 -16.32
N THR A 120 -23.08 4.55 -17.56
CA THR A 120 -23.52 5.88 -17.97
C THR A 120 -24.74 5.79 -18.87
N TYR A 121 -25.52 6.87 -18.92
CA TYR A 121 -26.61 7.02 -19.88
C TYR A 121 -26.07 7.23 -21.30
N GLU A 122 -26.99 7.21 -22.28
CA GLU A 122 -26.66 7.51 -23.67
C GLU A 122 -26.13 8.95 -23.81
N GLY A 123 -24.91 9.10 -24.32
CA GLY A 123 -24.29 10.41 -24.57
C GLY A 123 -22.91 10.60 -23.93
N THR A 124 -22.54 9.80 -22.92
CA THR A 124 -21.22 9.84 -22.28
C THR A 124 -20.63 8.45 -22.17
N THR A 125 -19.32 8.32 -22.38
CA THR A 125 -18.63 7.05 -22.21
C THR A 125 -18.23 6.83 -20.75
N ALA A 126 -18.18 5.58 -20.30
CA ALA A 126 -17.75 5.24 -18.95
C ALA A 126 -16.32 5.75 -18.64
N ILE A 127 -15.45 5.82 -19.65
CA ILE A 127 -14.09 6.38 -19.53
C ILE A 127 -14.14 7.89 -19.28
N GLN A 128 -14.95 8.64 -20.04
CA GLN A 128 -15.11 10.07 -19.84
C GLN A 128 -15.71 10.39 -18.47
N ALA A 129 -16.68 9.59 -18.01
CA ALA A 129 -17.25 9.73 -16.68
C ALA A 129 -16.21 9.48 -15.58
N LEU A 130 -15.32 8.50 -15.74
CA LEU A 130 -14.22 8.23 -14.82
C LEU A 130 -13.22 9.39 -14.77
N GLU A 131 -12.76 9.85 -15.93
CA GLU A 131 -11.81 10.97 -16.02
C GLU A 131 -12.40 12.24 -15.40
N LYS A 132 -13.66 12.55 -15.72
CA LYS A 132 -14.36 13.69 -15.12
C LYS A 132 -14.45 13.53 -13.60
N GLY A 133 -14.83 12.35 -13.11
CA GLY A 133 -14.90 12.08 -11.67
C GLY A 133 -13.57 12.25 -10.93
N LEU A 134 -12.46 11.87 -11.56
CA LEU A 134 -11.12 12.08 -10.99
C LEU A 134 -10.73 13.56 -10.96
N ARG A 135 -11.01 14.33 -12.01
CA ARG A 135 -10.78 15.79 -12.03
C ARG A 135 -11.63 16.50 -11.00
N ASP A 136 -12.92 16.16 -10.92
CA ASP A 136 -13.86 16.75 -9.96
C ASP A 136 -13.41 16.44 -8.50
N LEU A 137 -12.82 15.27 -8.25
CA LEU A 137 -12.25 14.93 -6.94
C LEU A 137 -11.01 15.77 -6.60
N GLN A 138 -10.12 16.01 -7.57
CA GLN A 138 -8.96 16.88 -7.40
C GLN A 138 -9.38 18.32 -7.08
N GLU A 139 -10.30 18.88 -7.86
CA GLU A 139 -10.81 20.24 -7.66
C GLU A 139 -11.46 20.41 -6.28
N LEU A 140 -12.18 19.38 -5.80
CA LEU A 140 -12.75 19.40 -4.45
C LEU A 140 -11.65 19.48 -3.37
N CYS A 141 -10.57 18.73 -3.53
CA CYS A 141 -9.43 18.76 -2.60
C CYS A 141 -8.75 20.15 -2.59
N ASP A 142 -8.61 20.78 -3.75
CA ASP A 142 -8.04 22.13 -3.87
C ASP A 142 -8.90 23.15 -3.11
N VAL A 143 -10.21 23.16 -3.36
CA VAL A 143 -11.15 24.08 -2.69
C VAL A 143 -11.17 23.87 -1.17
N VAL A 144 -11.09 22.63 -0.70
CA VAL A 144 -11.02 22.32 0.74
C VAL A 144 -9.71 22.83 1.33
N THR A 145 -8.60 22.62 0.64
CA THR A 145 -7.26 23.06 1.08
C THR A 145 -7.18 24.57 1.20
N ASP A 146 -7.70 25.30 0.21
CA ASP A 146 -7.73 26.76 0.21
C ASP A 146 -8.56 27.29 1.39
N LYS A 147 -9.78 26.79 1.56
CA LYS A 147 -10.67 27.22 2.66
C LYS A 147 -10.08 26.88 4.02
N PHE A 148 -9.46 25.72 4.15
CA PHE A 148 -8.80 25.31 5.38
C PHE A 148 -7.62 26.24 5.71
N THR A 149 -6.79 26.56 4.71
CA THR A 149 -5.63 27.44 4.87
C THR A 149 -6.05 28.84 5.32
N VAL A 150 -7.06 29.43 4.66
CA VAL A 150 -7.61 30.74 5.06
C VAL A 150 -8.15 30.71 6.49
N ALA A 151 -8.97 29.71 6.84
CA ALA A 151 -9.55 29.61 8.18
C ALA A 151 -8.48 29.39 9.27
N ARG A 152 -7.44 28.60 8.98
CA ARG A 152 -6.30 28.37 9.85
C ARG A 152 -5.53 29.67 10.11
N ASP A 153 -5.25 30.43 9.05
CA ASP A 153 -4.48 31.67 9.14
C ASP A 153 -5.27 32.75 9.90
N GLU A 154 -6.58 32.87 9.66
CA GLU A 154 -7.47 33.72 10.45
C GLU A 154 -7.51 33.34 11.94
N PHE A 155 -7.52 32.05 12.25
CA PHE A 155 -7.48 31.57 13.63
C PHE A 155 -6.13 31.88 14.29
N SER A 156 -5.02 31.63 13.59
CA SER A 156 -3.67 31.92 14.06
C SER A 156 -3.49 33.41 14.35
N ASN A 157 -3.93 34.28 13.44
CA ASN A 157 -3.85 35.74 13.60
C ASN A 157 -4.68 36.24 14.79
N ARG A 158 -5.82 35.60 15.08
CA ARG A 158 -6.66 35.94 16.23
C ARG A 158 -6.04 35.53 17.57
N MET A 159 -5.30 34.42 17.60
CA MET A 159 -4.65 33.92 18.81
C MET A 159 -3.33 34.64 19.10
N ALA A 160 -2.71 35.23 18.08
CA ALA A 160 -1.47 36.00 18.20
C ALA A 160 -1.70 37.48 18.62
N ALA A 161 -2.95 37.96 18.55
CA ALA A 161 -3.37 39.31 18.95
C ALA A 161 -3.95 39.31 20.37
#